data_AF-A0A7S2QY75-F1
#
_entry.id   AF-A0A7S2QY75-F1
#
_cell.length_a   1.000
_cell.length_b   1.000
_cell.length_c   1.000
_cell.angle_alpha   90.00
_cell.angle_beta   90.00
_cell.angle_gamma   90.00
#
_symmetry.space_group_name_H-M   'P 1'
#
loop_
_entity.id
_entity.type
_entity.pdbx_description
1 polymer ?
#
loop_
_entity_poly.entity_id
_entity_poly.type
_entity_poly.pdbx_seq_one_letter_code
_entity_poly.pdbx_strand_id
1 'polypeptide(L)'
;GFKAAKRPKMSAHKSETPSRAKSKATTPSRPSAPPSANSLKALKARLWDVYSTYLGEPIPPPPGDGGLKAAVVRALSPVSNPKFSKMSGIQEWKNCVALYVNVGDKNGNTYENVFTRAGSQITWFAQPRQNEESPVIQSIVATRSMAEESVEDAWRRAEEDETAPKYEDWPLHLFCRMEGCEYVYCGRLKMVDYDPRKHPMKFNMRLVDAPLLRTSEHFLGLVDLADADEKK
;
A
#
# COMPACT_ATOMS: atom_id res chain seq x y z
N GLY A 1 59.00 53.85 -22.06
CA GLY A 1 58.02 53.81 -20.96
C GLY A 1 57.89 52.38 -20.48
N PHE A 2 58.37 52.09 -19.27
CA PHE A 2 58.28 50.77 -18.63
C PHE A 2 57.10 50.75 -17.64
N LYS A 3 56.30 49.68 -17.65
CA LYS A 3 55.37 49.33 -16.57
C LYS A 3 55.57 47.87 -16.15
N ALA A 4 55.48 47.67 -14.84
CA ALA A 4 55.83 46.46 -14.10
C ALA A 4 54.59 45.64 -13.65
N ALA A 5 54.89 44.55 -12.93
CA ALA A 5 54.03 43.68 -12.09
C ALA A 5 53.37 42.47 -12.82
N LYS A 6 53.26 41.25 -12.25
CA LYS A 6 53.55 40.67 -10.92
C LYS A 6 53.57 39.13 -11.07
N ARG A 7 54.45 38.45 -10.31
CA ARG A 7 54.51 36.97 -10.15
C ARG A 7 53.39 36.43 -9.24
N PRO A 8 52.86 35.21 -9.46
CA PRO A 8 51.91 34.58 -8.53
C PRO A 8 52.61 33.90 -7.34
N LYS A 9 51.98 34.00 -6.15
CA LYS A 9 52.42 33.39 -4.89
C LYS A 9 51.87 31.96 -4.76
N MET A 10 52.76 31.05 -4.38
CA MET A 10 52.46 29.74 -3.79
C MET A 10 51.73 29.87 -2.44
N SER A 11 50.80 28.96 -2.14
CA SER A 11 50.36 28.68 -0.77
C SER A 11 50.06 27.19 -0.56
N ALA A 12 50.96 26.59 0.21
CA ALA A 12 50.91 25.43 1.09
C ALA A 12 49.65 24.52 1.17
N HIS A 13 49.95 23.23 1.07
CA HIS A 13 49.23 22.08 1.63
C HIS A 13 48.61 22.34 3.02
N LYS A 14 47.32 22.01 3.17
CA LYS A 14 46.70 21.67 4.46
C LYS A 14 46.39 20.19 4.49
N SER A 15 46.90 19.54 5.53
CA SER A 15 46.70 18.16 5.93
C SER A 15 45.25 17.89 6.33
N GLU A 16 44.64 16.87 5.73
CA GLU A 16 43.36 16.32 6.17
C GLU A 16 43.58 15.41 7.38
N THR A 17 42.82 15.66 8.45
CA THR A 17 42.75 14.82 9.65
C THR A 17 41.47 13.98 9.55
N PRO A 18 41.49 12.66 9.80
CA PRO A 18 40.28 11.84 9.71
C PRO A 18 39.36 12.08 10.91
N SER A 19 38.13 12.56 10.62
CA SER A 19 37.07 12.72 11.61
C SER A 19 36.50 11.35 12.03
N ARG A 20 36.68 11.04 13.31
CA ARG A 20 36.19 9.84 14.00
C ARG A 20 34.65 9.85 14.07
N ALA A 21 34.01 9.01 13.27
CA ALA A 21 32.57 8.77 13.33
C ALA A 21 32.19 8.16 14.70
N LYS A 22 31.39 8.90 15.49
CA LYS A 22 30.76 8.38 16.72
C LYS A 22 29.51 7.59 16.33
N SER A 23 29.59 6.28 16.46
CA SER A 23 28.44 5.36 16.47
C SER A 23 27.52 5.71 17.65
N LYS A 24 26.35 6.30 17.37
CA LYS A 24 25.27 6.46 18.37
C LYS A 24 24.60 5.10 18.57
N ALA A 25 24.76 4.54 19.76
CA ALA A 25 24.01 3.39 20.21
C ALA A 25 22.50 3.72 20.22
N THR A 26 21.72 2.95 19.46
CA THR A 26 20.26 3.01 19.44
C THR A 26 19.72 2.48 20.76
N THR A 27 19.11 3.36 21.54
CA THR A 27 18.39 3.02 22.77
C THR A 27 17.10 2.27 22.38
N PRO A 28 16.73 1.18 23.08
CA PRO A 28 15.49 0.46 22.78
C PRO A 28 14.28 1.39 22.96
N SER A 29 13.46 1.51 21.91
CA SER A 29 12.32 2.40 21.88
C SER A 29 11.26 1.97 22.90
N ARG A 30 10.83 2.91 23.75
CA ARG A 30 9.68 2.75 24.65
C ARG A 30 8.46 2.25 23.86
N PRO A 31 7.61 1.37 24.43
CA PRO A 31 6.39 0.92 23.78
C PRO A 31 5.51 2.13 23.47
N SER A 32 5.02 2.20 22.23
CA SER A 32 4.14 3.28 21.75
C SER A 32 2.83 3.30 22.53
N ALA A 33 2.32 4.49 22.82
CA ALA A 33 1.02 4.66 23.46
C ALA A 33 -0.09 3.92 22.69
N PRO A 34 -1.11 3.38 23.37
CA PRO A 34 -2.20 2.66 22.72
C PRO A 34 -2.93 3.57 21.71
N PRO A 35 -3.44 3.00 20.59
CA PRO A 35 -4.13 3.76 19.58
C PRO A 35 -5.41 4.41 20.13
N SER A 36 -5.74 5.60 19.67
CA SER A 36 -7.00 6.25 20.06
C SER A 36 -8.19 5.41 19.60
N ALA A 37 -9.26 5.35 20.41
CA ALA A 37 -10.44 4.53 20.13
C ALA A 37 -11.09 4.78 18.75
N ASN A 38 -10.95 6.00 18.22
CA ASN A 38 -11.49 6.38 16.91
C ASN A 38 -10.45 6.29 15.77
N SER A 39 -9.28 5.72 16.00
CA SER A 39 -8.29 5.50 14.93
C SER A 39 -8.52 4.17 14.25
N LEU A 40 -8.11 4.06 12.98
CA LEU A 40 -8.28 2.81 12.21
C LEU A 40 -7.72 1.59 12.93
N LYS A 41 -6.56 1.72 13.61
CA LYS A 41 -5.94 0.63 14.40
C LYS A 41 -6.81 0.09 15.54
N ALA A 42 -7.79 0.85 16.01
CA ALA A 42 -8.74 0.43 17.04
C ALA A 42 -10.07 -0.11 16.46
N LEU A 43 -10.33 0.12 15.16
CA LEU A 43 -11.59 -0.18 14.50
C LEU A 43 -11.44 -1.43 13.62
N LYS A 44 -12.42 -2.33 13.68
CA LYS A 44 -12.54 -3.44 12.73
C LYS A 44 -13.19 -2.94 11.45
N ALA A 45 -12.51 -3.10 10.31
CA ALA A 45 -13.05 -2.80 9.01
C ALA A 45 -14.18 -3.78 8.65
N ARG A 46 -15.24 -3.28 8.00
CA ARG A 46 -16.35 -4.07 7.47
C ARG A 46 -15.97 -4.70 6.13
N LEU A 47 -15.07 -5.68 6.19
CA LEU A 47 -14.49 -6.30 4.98
C LEU A 47 -15.54 -6.99 4.13
N TRP A 48 -16.49 -7.68 4.77
CA TRP A 48 -17.58 -8.35 4.08
C TRP A 48 -18.43 -7.40 3.24
N ASP A 49 -18.92 -6.31 3.85
CA ASP A 49 -19.78 -5.32 3.18
C ASP A 49 -19.09 -4.71 1.97
N VAL A 50 -17.80 -4.37 2.09
CA VAL A 50 -17.01 -3.83 0.98
C VAL A 50 -16.78 -4.89 -0.09
N TYR A 51 -16.48 -6.12 0.31
CA TYR A 51 -16.27 -7.23 -0.62
C TYR A 51 -17.51 -7.50 -1.47
N SER A 52 -18.67 -7.69 -0.82
CA SER A 52 -19.91 -8.04 -1.52
C SER A 52 -20.46 -6.93 -2.41
N THR A 53 -20.11 -5.67 -2.11
CA THR A 53 -20.70 -4.51 -2.79
C THR A 53 -19.78 -3.93 -3.86
N TYR A 54 -18.46 -3.96 -3.64
CA TYR A 54 -17.52 -3.16 -4.43
C TYR A 54 -16.41 -3.97 -5.12
N LEU A 55 -16.41 -5.31 -5.08
CA LEU A 55 -15.36 -6.07 -5.76
C LEU A 55 -15.35 -5.75 -7.27
N GLY A 56 -14.26 -5.17 -7.74
CA GLY A 56 -14.12 -4.70 -9.12
C GLY A 56 -14.81 -3.37 -9.41
N GLU A 57 -15.47 -2.75 -8.45
CA GLU A 57 -16.25 -1.52 -8.65
C GLU A 57 -15.60 -0.31 -7.95
N PRO A 58 -15.81 0.91 -8.47
CA PRO A 58 -15.37 2.13 -7.80
C PRO A 58 -16.20 2.39 -6.54
N ILE A 59 -15.54 2.97 -5.53
CA ILE A 59 -16.21 3.46 -4.32
C ILE A 59 -16.35 4.99 -4.44
N PRO A 60 -17.53 5.49 -4.84
CA PRO A 60 -17.73 6.92 -5.05
C PRO A 60 -17.80 7.68 -3.72
N PRO A 61 -17.32 8.93 -3.66
CA PRO A 61 -17.58 9.79 -2.52
C PRO A 61 -19.06 10.21 -2.49
N PRO A 62 -19.60 10.59 -1.31
CA PRO A 62 -20.91 11.21 -1.21
C PRO A 62 -21.00 12.45 -2.11
N PRO A 63 -22.21 12.79 -2.62
CA PRO A 63 -22.40 13.99 -3.43
C PRO A 63 -21.84 15.24 -2.76
N GLY A 64 -20.99 15.99 -3.47
CA GLY A 64 -20.37 17.22 -2.96
C GLY A 64 -19.10 17.02 -2.13
N ASP A 65 -18.63 15.79 -1.92
CA ASP A 65 -17.37 15.50 -1.23
C ASP A 65 -16.26 15.09 -2.23
N GLY A 66 -15.12 15.78 -2.21
CA GLY A 66 -13.95 15.44 -3.04
C GLY A 66 -13.02 14.38 -2.42
N GLY A 67 -13.34 13.88 -1.22
CA GLY A 67 -12.50 12.97 -0.45
C GLY A 67 -12.51 11.53 -0.96
N LEU A 68 -11.80 11.23 -2.05
CA LEU A 68 -11.76 9.90 -2.68
C LEU A 68 -11.30 8.78 -1.72
N LYS A 69 -10.23 9.00 -0.95
CA LYS A 69 -9.80 8.03 0.08
C LYS A 69 -10.76 7.99 1.27
N ALA A 70 -11.37 9.14 1.62
CA ALA A 70 -12.34 9.21 2.70
C ALA A 70 -13.61 8.41 2.37
N ALA A 71 -13.99 8.31 1.09
CA ALA A 71 -15.06 7.43 0.63
C ALA A 71 -14.80 5.96 1.00
N VAL A 72 -13.62 5.45 0.63
CA VAL A 72 -13.21 4.07 0.96
C VAL A 72 -13.14 3.85 2.47
N VAL A 73 -12.52 4.78 3.21
CA VAL A 73 -12.43 4.67 4.67
C VAL A 73 -13.81 4.67 5.31
N ARG A 74 -14.77 5.45 4.82
CA ARG A 74 -16.16 5.41 5.31
C ARG A 74 -16.85 4.10 4.98
N ALA A 75 -16.67 3.56 3.77
CA ALA A 75 -17.23 2.27 3.38
C ALA A 75 -16.73 1.14 4.29
N LEU A 76 -15.44 1.16 4.66
CA LEU A 76 -14.86 0.18 5.59
C LEU A 76 -15.21 0.44 7.07
N SER A 77 -15.52 1.68 7.45
CA SER A 77 -15.54 2.08 8.86
C SER A 77 -16.86 1.70 9.55
N PRO A 78 -16.79 1.17 10.79
CA PRO A 78 -17.98 0.97 11.59
C PRO A 78 -18.58 2.27 12.15
N VAL A 79 -17.82 3.36 12.11
CA VAL A 79 -18.20 4.69 12.62
C VAL A 79 -18.12 5.75 11.53
N SER A 80 -18.87 6.84 11.67
CA SER A 80 -19.01 7.85 10.61
C SER A 80 -17.76 8.69 10.34
N ASN A 81 -16.94 8.95 11.37
CA ASN A 81 -15.81 9.89 11.29
C ASN A 81 -14.51 9.31 11.89
N PRO A 82 -13.95 8.24 11.30
CA PRO A 82 -12.71 7.65 11.80
C PRO A 82 -11.51 8.58 11.57
N LYS A 83 -10.52 8.54 12.46
CA LYS A 83 -9.24 9.23 12.32
C LYS A 83 -8.26 8.38 11.51
N PHE A 84 -7.76 8.93 10.40
CA PHE A 84 -6.79 8.26 9.53
C PHE A 84 -5.83 9.25 8.87
N SER A 85 -4.70 8.74 8.36
CA SER A 85 -3.71 9.55 7.65
C SER A 85 -4.10 9.73 6.18
N LYS A 86 -4.59 10.90 5.78
CA LYS A 86 -4.97 11.17 4.37
C LYS A 86 -3.83 10.91 3.38
N MET A 87 -2.60 11.20 3.80
CA MET A 87 -1.40 11.12 2.95
C MET A 87 -0.78 9.72 2.89
N SER A 88 -1.17 8.78 3.77
CA SER A 88 -0.61 7.43 3.76
C SER A 88 -1.31 6.54 2.73
N GLY A 89 -0.55 5.92 1.83
CA GLY A 89 -1.01 4.83 0.95
C GLY A 89 -1.21 3.50 1.66
N ILE A 90 -0.86 3.39 2.95
CA ILE A 90 -1.06 2.20 3.77
C ILE A 90 -1.90 2.61 4.97
N GLN A 91 -2.98 1.88 5.24
CA GLN A 91 -3.77 2.04 6.46
C GLN A 91 -3.88 0.72 7.20
N GLU A 92 -3.53 0.75 8.48
CA GLU A 92 -3.66 -0.38 9.38
C GLU A 92 -4.98 -0.27 10.15
N TRP A 93 -5.83 -1.29 9.99
CA TRP A 93 -7.05 -1.50 10.75
C TRP A 93 -6.82 -2.57 11.81
N LYS A 94 -7.76 -2.73 12.75
CA LYS A 94 -7.64 -3.75 13.80
C LYS A 94 -7.60 -5.18 13.24
N ASN A 95 -8.24 -5.43 12.10
CA ASN A 95 -8.38 -6.75 11.46
C ASN A 95 -7.70 -6.87 10.08
N CYS A 96 -7.20 -5.78 9.49
CA CYS A 96 -6.56 -5.85 8.18
C CYS A 96 -5.59 -4.69 7.91
N VAL A 97 -4.89 -4.80 6.79
CA VAL A 97 -4.14 -3.72 6.15
C VAL A 97 -4.80 -3.41 4.81
N ALA A 98 -5.12 -2.13 4.59
CA ALA A 98 -5.64 -1.63 3.32
C ALA A 98 -4.55 -0.85 2.59
N LEU A 99 -4.23 -1.29 1.37
CA LEU A 99 -3.31 -0.61 0.45
C LEU A 99 -4.10 0.27 -0.51
N TYR A 100 -3.70 1.54 -0.60
CA TYR A 100 -4.25 2.54 -1.49
C TYR A 100 -3.17 2.92 -2.50
N VAL A 101 -3.37 2.46 -3.74
CA VAL A 101 -2.36 2.48 -4.78
C VAL A 101 -2.85 3.31 -5.95
N ASN A 102 -1.99 4.22 -6.43
CA ASN A 102 -2.19 4.81 -7.75
C ASN A 102 -1.52 3.88 -8.78
N VAL A 103 -2.24 3.51 -9.83
CA VAL A 103 -1.78 2.65 -10.92
C VAL A 103 -1.69 3.50 -12.18
N GLY A 104 -0.55 3.40 -12.86
CA GLY A 104 -0.17 4.33 -13.92
C GLY A 104 0.03 5.73 -13.34
N ASP A 105 1.02 6.45 -13.86
CA ASP A 105 1.17 7.85 -13.52
C ASP A 105 1.29 8.66 -14.82
N LYS A 106 0.91 9.93 -14.77
CA LYS A 106 1.05 10.83 -15.92
C LYS A 106 2.43 11.51 -15.99
N ASN A 107 3.29 11.33 -14.98
CA ASN A 107 4.40 12.22 -14.64
C ASN A 107 5.77 11.52 -14.39
N GLY A 108 5.90 10.22 -14.64
CA GLY A 108 7.11 9.41 -14.45
C GLY A 108 7.58 9.26 -13.00
N ASN A 109 6.72 8.84 -12.07
CA ASN A 109 7.15 8.47 -10.71
C ASN A 109 8.19 7.35 -10.76
N THR A 110 9.20 7.42 -9.89
CA THR A 110 10.33 6.48 -9.85
C THR A 110 9.93 5.05 -9.43
N TYR A 111 8.69 4.86 -8.98
CA TYR A 111 8.14 3.58 -8.53
C TYR A 111 6.80 3.34 -9.20
N GLU A 112 6.79 2.53 -10.25
CA GLU A 112 5.58 2.17 -10.95
C GLU A 112 4.91 1.01 -10.20
N ASN A 113 3.70 1.26 -9.65
CA ASN A 113 2.83 0.17 -9.22
C ASN A 113 2.10 -0.33 -10.45
N VAL A 114 2.53 -1.48 -10.96
CA VAL A 114 2.08 -2.04 -12.25
C VAL A 114 1.40 -3.37 -11.99
N PHE A 115 0.26 -3.57 -12.63
CA PHE A 115 -0.35 -4.88 -12.76
C PHE A 115 0.39 -5.70 -13.79
N THR A 116 0.68 -6.96 -13.48
CA THR A 116 1.34 -7.89 -14.40
C THR A 116 0.54 -9.18 -14.49
N ARG A 117 0.90 -10.04 -15.44
CA ARG A 117 0.25 -11.35 -15.67
C ARG A 117 -1.28 -11.20 -15.84
N ALA A 118 -1.69 -10.34 -16.77
CA ALA A 118 -3.10 -10.05 -17.06
C ALA A 118 -3.90 -9.65 -15.80
N GLY A 119 -3.35 -8.72 -15.01
CA GLY A 119 -3.99 -8.21 -13.80
C GLY A 119 -3.89 -9.11 -12.57
N SER A 120 -3.38 -10.34 -12.67
CA SER A 120 -3.37 -11.27 -11.53
C SER A 120 -2.30 -10.97 -10.48
N GLN A 121 -1.30 -10.15 -10.80
CA GLN A 121 -0.23 -9.75 -9.90
C GLN A 121 -0.01 -8.25 -9.91
N ILE A 122 0.46 -7.71 -8.79
CA ILE A 122 0.84 -6.30 -8.66
C ILE A 122 2.20 -6.16 -7.97
N THR A 123 3.00 -5.23 -8.47
CA THR A 123 4.16 -4.72 -7.75
C THR A 123 3.73 -3.57 -6.85
N TRP A 124 4.15 -3.62 -5.58
CA TRP A 124 3.92 -2.54 -4.63
C TRP A 124 5.18 -2.18 -3.84
N PHE A 125 5.39 -0.89 -3.59
CA PHE A 125 6.53 -0.39 -2.81
C PHE A 125 6.08 0.15 -1.46
N ALA A 126 6.72 -0.32 -0.39
CA ALA A 126 6.48 0.20 0.95
C ALA A 126 7.00 1.63 1.12
N GLN A 127 6.54 2.33 2.15
CA GLN A 127 7.12 3.64 2.48
C GLN A 127 8.56 3.46 2.97
N PRO A 128 9.51 4.37 2.66
CA PRO A 128 10.92 4.24 3.05
C PRO A 128 11.18 4.04 4.55
N ARG A 129 10.24 4.49 5.40
CA ARG A 129 10.30 4.34 6.86
C ARG A 129 9.88 2.96 7.37
N GLN A 130 9.33 2.10 6.52
CA GLN A 130 8.87 0.76 6.88
C GLN A 130 10.02 -0.24 6.72
N ASN A 131 10.05 -1.23 7.61
CA ASN A 131 11.01 -2.32 7.63
C ASN A 131 10.30 -3.62 8.05
N GLU A 132 11.02 -4.74 8.09
CA GLU A 132 10.45 -6.05 8.41
C GLU A 132 9.84 -6.15 9.82
N GLU A 133 10.29 -5.30 10.74
CA GLU A 133 9.76 -5.21 12.12
C GLU A 133 8.46 -4.41 12.20
N SER A 134 8.10 -3.70 11.12
CA SER A 134 6.90 -2.87 11.11
C SER A 134 5.65 -3.77 11.11
N PRO A 135 4.66 -3.53 12.01
CA PRO A 135 3.48 -4.39 12.13
C PRO A 135 2.73 -4.60 10.81
N VAL A 136 2.61 -3.54 9.99
CA VAL A 136 1.97 -3.64 8.66
C VAL A 136 2.72 -4.56 7.71
N ILE A 137 4.05 -4.59 7.78
CA ILE A 137 4.88 -5.46 6.94
C ILE A 137 4.76 -6.90 7.42
N GLN A 138 4.77 -7.13 8.73
CA GLN A 138 4.53 -8.47 9.30
C GLN A 138 3.16 -9.03 8.88
N SER A 139 2.10 -8.21 8.92
CA SER A 139 0.76 -8.60 8.43
C SER A 139 0.77 -8.94 6.94
N ILE A 140 1.48 -8.17 6.12
CA ILE A 140 1.63 -8.47 4.68
C ILE A 140 2.37 -9.78 4.46
N VAL A 141 3.51 -9.99 5.13
CA VAL A 141 4.35 -11.19 4.98
C VAL A 141 3.61 -12.44 5.42
N ALA A 142 2.83 -12.37 6.51
CA ALA A 142 2.04 -13.49 7.03
C ALA A 142 1.07 -14.07 5.99
N THR A 143 0.57 -13.25 5.05
CA THR A 143 -0.37 -13.71 4.02
C THR A 143 0.21 -14.80 3.11
N ARG A 144 1.55 -14.85 2.95
CA ARG A 144 2.23 -15.82 2.08
C ARG A 144 1.90 -17.27 2.45
N SER A 145 1.77 -17.58 3.74
CA SER A 145 1.51 -18.92 4.25
C SER A 145 0.04 -19.19 4.57
N MET A 146 -0.86 -18.23 4.39
CA MET A 146 -2.28 -18.43 4.69
C MET A 146 -2.96 -19.31 3.64
N ALA A 147 -3.81 -20.23 4.11
CA ALA A 147 -4.68 -21.00 3.23
C ALA A 147 -5.70 -20.07 2.59
N GLU A 148 -5.97 -20.28 1.30
CA GLU A 148 -6.94 -19.48 0.57
C GLU A 148 -8.27 -20.21 0.59
N GLU A 149 -9.29 -19.55 1.12
CA GLU A 149 -10.67 -19.98 0.93
C GLU A 149 -11.25 -19.18 -0.25
N SER A 150 -11.84 -19.88 -1.22
CA SER A 150 -12.61 -19.23 -2.27
C SER A 150 -13.88 -18.62 -1.67
N VAL A 151 -14.45 -17.59 -2.31
CA VAL A 151 -15.68 -16.99 -1.78
C VAL A 151 -16.86 -17.93 -1.98
N GLU A 152 -16.83 -18.75 -3.01
CA GLU A 152 -17.78 -19.83 -3.24
C GLU A 152 -17.77 -20.85 -2.10
N ASP A 153 -16.58 -21.23 -1.62
CA ASP A 153 -16.44 -22.12 -0.46
C ASP A 153 -16.94 -21.46 0.83
N ALA A 154 -16.61 -20.17 1.04
CA ALA A 154 -17.08 -19.41 2.18
C ALA A 154 -18.62 -19.25 2.19
N TRP A 155 -19.22 -19.04 1.02
CA TRP A 155 -20.67 -18.98 0.84
C TRP A 155 -21.34 -20.30 1.12
N ARG A 156 -20.84 -21.38 0.50
CA ARG A 156 -21.38 -22.73 0.72
C ARG A 156 -21.36 -23.09 2.21
N ARG A 157 -20.25 -22.81 2.91
CA ARG A 157 -20.12 -23.02 4.35
C ARG A 157 -21.13 -22.19 5.16
N ALA A 158 -21.40 -20.96 4.76
CA ALA A 158 -22.34 -20.08 5.45
C ALA A 158 -23.82 -20.41 5.18
N GLU A 159 -24.13 -21.04 4.04
CA GLU A 159 -25.45 -21.59 3.75
C GLU A 159 -25.70 -22.89 4.53
N GLU A 160 -24.67 -23.72 4.70
CA GLU A 160 -24.75 -24.98 5.46
C GLU A 160 -24.80 -24.79 6.98
N ASP A 161 -24.19 -23.73 7.50
CA ASP A 161 -24.16 -23.38 8.91
C ASP A 161 -24.39 -21.87 9.11
N GLU A 162 -25.59 -21.49 9.55
CA GLU A 162 -25.96 -20.09 9.83
C GLU A 162 -25.08 -19.43 10.90
N THR A 163 -24.37 -20.21 11.72
CA THR A 163 -23.44 -19.72 12.74
C THR A 163 -22.01 -19.57 12.23
N ALA A 164 -21.69 -20.12 11.06
CA ALA A 164 -20.38 -20.02 10.47
C ALA A 164 -20.12 -18.59 9.94
N PRO A 165 -18.90 -18.06 10.10
CA PRO A 165 -18.56 -16.75 9.58
C PRO A 165 -18.68 -16.76 8.04
N LYS A 166 -19.53 -15.88 7.50
CA LYS A 166 -19.75 -15.71 6.04
C LYS A 166 -18.46 -15.43 5.27
N TYR A 167 -17.46 -14.92 5.98
CA TYR A 167 -16.18 -14.51 5.43
C TYR A 167 -15.16 -14.47 6.56
N GLU A 168 -14.01 -15.12 6.37
CA GLU A 168 -12.87 -14.92 7.24
C GLU A 168 -12.15 -13.63 6.84
N ASP A 169 -11.89 -12.76 7.83
CA ASP A 169 -11.24 -11.48 7.61
C ASP A 169 -9.84 -11.69 7.01
N TRP A 170 -9.72 -11.52 5.69
CA TRP A 170 -8.43 -11.57 5.03
C TRP A 170 -7.60 -10.34 5.41
N PRO A 171 -6.32 -10.50 5.79
CA PRO A 171 -5.58 -9.42 6.42
C PRO A 171 -5.03 -8.37 5.45
N LEU A 172 -5.14 -8.54 4.13
CA LEU A 172 -4.56 -7.62 3.16
C LEU A 172 -5.47 -7.34 1.96
N HIS A 173 -5.83 -6.08 1.78
CA HIS A 173 -6.80 -5.63 0.77
C HIS A 173 -6.25 -4.53 -0.12
N LEU A 174 -6.60 -4.56 -1.41
CA LEU A 174 -6.13 -3.61 -2.42
C LEU A 174 -7.23 -2.67 -2.90
N PHE A 175 -6.92 -1.39 -2.90
CA PHE A 175 -7.69 -0.33 -3.54
C PHE A 175 -6.78 0.40 -4.52
N CYS A 176 -7.12 0.34 -5.81
CA CYS A 176 -6.34 0.98 -6.86
C CYS A 176 -7.14 2.12 -7.51
N ARG A 177 -6.43 3.10 -8.06
CA ARG A 177 -7.04 4.14 -8.89
C ARG A 177 -6.07 4.69 -9.91
N MET A 178 -6.61 5.34 -10.93
CA MET A 178 -5.89 6.39 -11.63
C MET A 178 -5.84 7.66 -10.78
N GLU A 179 -4.80 8.47 -10.93
CA GLU A 179 -4.71 9.75 -10.23
C GLU A 179 -5.91 10.65 -10.55
N GLY A 180 -6.58 11.13 -9.50
CA GLY A 180 -7.79 11.96 -9.61
C GLY A 180 -9.11 11.18 -9.71
N CYS A 181 -9.05 9.86 -9.90
CA CYS A 181 -10.24 9.01 -10.00
C CYS A 181 -10.59 8.32 -8.67
N GLU A 182 -11.79 7.74 -8.61
CA GLU A 182 -12.24 6.92 -7.49
C GLU A 182 -11.39 5.66 -7.33
N TYR A 183 -11.35 5.14 -6.11
CA TYR A 183 -10.69 3.87 -5.84
C TYR A 183 -11.61 2.71 -6.22
N VAL A 184 -11.10 1.83 -7.08
CA VAL A 184 -11.65 0.52 -7.35
C VAL A 184 -11.16 -0.45 -6.28
N TYR A 185 -12.07 -1.20 -5.67
CA TYR A 185 -11.67 -2.26 -4.75
C TYR A 185 -11.29 -3.52 -5.54
N CYS A 186 -10.00 -3.88 -5.51
CA CYS A 186 -9.45 -4.98 -6.30
C CYS A 186 -9.44 -6.32 -5.54
N GLY A 187 -9.98 -6.39 -4.33
CA GLY A 187 -10.03 -7.63 -3.56
C GLY A 187 -8.84 -7.87 -2.64
N ARG A 188 -8.65 -9.15 -2.31
CA ARG A 188 -7.65 -9.69 -1.39
C ARG A 188 -6.31 -9.87 -2.08
N LEU A 189 -5.24 -9.54 -1.34
CA LEU A 189 -3.87 -9.74 -1.78
C LEU A 189 -3.17 -10.81 -0.97
N LYS A 190 -2.35 -11.59 -1.65
CA LYS A 190 -1.42 -12.53 -1.04
C LYS A 190 0.00 -12.20 -1.45
N MET A 191 0.90 -12.09 -0.48
CA MET A 191 2.31 -11.87 -0.72
C MET A 191 2.92 -13.10 -1.42
N VAL A 192 3.65 -12.86 -2.50
CA VAL A 192 4.39 -13.90 -3.24
C VAL A 192 5.86 -13.85 -2.86
N ASP A 193 6.47 -12.68 -2.99
CA ASP A 193 7.87 -12.45 -2.67
C ASP A 193 8.15 -10.98 -2.35
N TYR A 194 9.25 -10.69 -1.66
CA TYR A 194 9.74 -9.35 -1.41
C TYR A 194 11.26 -9.33 -1.20
N ASP A 195 11.89 -8.19 -1.49
CA ASP A 195 13.32 -7.99 -1.21
C ASP A 195 13.49 -7.10 0.04
N PRO A 196 13.92 -7.65 1.19
CA PRO A 196 14.13 -6.89 2.42
C PRO A 196 15.35 -5.95 2.35
N ARG A 197 16.27 -6.17 1.41
CA ARG A 197 17.50 -5.37 1.26
C ARG A 197 17.29 -4.14 0.38
N LYS A 198 16.19 -4.11 -0.38
CA LYS A 198 15.82 -2.95 -1.20
C LYS A 198 15.09 -1.92 -0.36
N HIS A 199 15.48 -0.65 -0.51
CA HIS A 199 14.83 0.46 0.18
C HIS A 199 14.37 1.51 -0.84
N PRO A 200 13.05 1.77 -0.96
CA PRO A 200 11.94 1.11 -0.27
C PRO A 200 11.78 -0.38 -0.64
N MET A 201 11.25 -1.19 0.29
CA MET A 201 10.99 -2.62 0.05
C MET A 201 9.98 -2.79 -1.09
N LYS A 202 10.34 -3.62 -2.07
CA LYS A 202 9.48 -4.00 -3.19
C LYS A 202 8.81 -5.33 -2.86
N PHE A 203 7.50 -5.37 -2.98
CA PHE A 203 6.67 -6.56 -2.83
C PHE A 203 6.06 -6.94 -4.17
N ASN A 204 6.09 -8.23 -4.46
CA ASN A 204 5.29 -8.83 -5.51
C ASN A 204 4.13 -9.57 -4.84
N MET A 205 2.91 -9.23 -5.24
CA MET A 205 1.69 -9.76 -4.63
C MET A 205 0.77 -10.32 -5.70
N ARG A 206 -0.01 -11.32 -5.35
CA ARG A 206 -1.06 -11.90 -6.19
C ARG A 206 -2.42 -11.47 -5.69
N LEU A 207 -3.30 -11.12 -6.62
CA LEU A 207 -4.72 -10.96 -6.34
C LEU A 207 -5.37 -12.33 -6.22
N VAL A 208 -5.92 -12.62 -5.05
CA VAL A 208 -6.64 -13.88 -4.80
C VAL A 208 -7.92 -13.92 -5.63
N ASP A 209 -8.60 -12.77 -5.72
CA ASP A 209 -9.89 -12.63 -6.41
C ASP A 209 -9.73 -12.30 -7.91
N ALA A 210 -8.53 -12.41 -8.48
CA ALA A 210 -8.27 -12.08 -9.89
C ALA A 210 -9.22 -12.74 -10.90
N PRO A 211 -9.66 -14.02 -10.75
CA PRO A 211 -10.62 -14.63 -11.66
C PRO A 211 -11.96 -13.89 -11.73
N LEU A 212 -12.43 -13.33 -10.61
CA LEU A 212 -13.71 -12.64 -10.50
C LEU A 212 -13.68 -11.23 -11.10
N LEU A 213 -12.49 -10.63 -11.21
CA LEU A 213 -12.29 -9.27 -11.71
C LEU A 213 -12.22 -9.18 -13.23
N ARG A 214 -12.17 -10.32 -13.94
CA ARG A 214 -11.98 -10.37 -15.40
C ARG A 214 -13.14 -9.77 -16.20
N THR A 215 -14.29 -9.59 -15.57
CA THR A 215 -15.48 -8.98 -16.17
C THR A 215 -15.70 -7.54 -15.74
N SER A 216 -14.88 -7.02 -14.82
CA SER A 216 -15.01 -5.63 -14.36
C SER A 216 -14.30 -4.69 -15.32
N GLU A 217 -15.06 -3.82 -15.98
CA GLU A 217 -14.52 -2.79 -16.87
C GLU A 217 -13.61 -1.81 -16.12
N HIS A 218 -13.98 -1.47 -14.87
CA HIS A 218 -13.21 -0.55 -14.03
C HIS A 218 -11.86 -1.12 -13.61
N PHE A 219 -11.81 -2.42 -13.29
CA PHE A 219 -10.55 -3.10 -12.99
C PHE A 219 -9.70 -3.25 -14.25
N LEU A 220 -10.28 -3.68 -15.38
CA LEU A 220 -9.57 -3.83 -16.64
C LEU A 220 -8.96 -2.50 -17.11
N GLY A 221 -9.67 -1.38 -16.92
CA GLY A 221 -9.13 -0.05 -17.20
C GLY A 221 -7.85 0.28 -16.41
N LEU A 222 -7.67 -0.27 -15.19
CA LEU A 222 -6.43 -0.12 -14.42
C LEU A 222 -5.31 -1.02 -14.95
N VAL A 223 -5.64 -2.20 -15.50
CA VAL A 223 -4.68 -3.17 -16.04
C VAL A 223 -4.17 -2.71 -17.41
N ASP A 224 -5.05 -2.26 -18.30
CA ASP A 224 -4.68 -1.85 -19.66
C ASP A 224 -3.72 -0.65 -19.67
N LEU A 225 -3.86 0.25 -18.71
CA LEU A 225 -2.93 1.38 -18.55
C LEU A 225 -1.55 0.92 -18.09
N ALA A 226 -1.50 -0.07 -17.20
CA ALA A 226 -0.25 -0.65 -16.74
C ALA A 226 0.53 -1.31 -17.90
N ASP A 227 -0.19 -2.04 -18.77
CA ASP A 227 0.39 -2.70 -19.96
C ASP A 227 0.79 -1.71 -21.08
N ALA A 228 0.12 -0.56 -21.17
CA ALA A 228 0.46 0.48 -22.16
C ALA A 228 1.79 1.18 -21.85
N ASP A 229 2.13 1.31 -20.57
CA ASP A 229 3.39 1.92 -20.14
C ASP A 229 4.57 0.92 -20.20
N GLU A 230 4.36 -0.39 -20.03
CA GLU A 230 5.42 -1.41 -20.20
C GLU A 230 6.00 -1.50 -21.64
N LYS A 231 5.29 -0.96 -22.64
CA LYS A 231 5.68 -1.05 -24.06
C LYS A 231 6.43 0.18 -24.60
N LYS A 232 6.75 1.17 -23.76
CA LYS A 232 7.54 2.35 -24.14
C LYS A 232 8.99 2.24 -23.67
#